data_AF-M2AZQ2-F1
#
_entry.id   AF-M2AZQ2-F1
#
_cell.length_a   1.000
_cell.length_b   1.000
_cell.length_c   1.000
_cell.angle_alpha   90.00
_cell.angle_beta   90.00
_cell.angle_gamma   90.00
#
_symmetry.space_group_name_H-M   'P 1'
#
loop_
_entity.id
_entity.type
_entity.pdbx_description
1 polymer ?
#
loop_
_entity_poly.entity_id
_entity_poly.type
_entity_poly.pdbx_seq_one_letter_code
_entity_poly.pdbx_strand_id
1 'polypeptide(L)'
;MSTEIDFNAMSAEVTEESIRYRELQRSGADWRWQRAMRIVGAGRAYHSHALGSVVWNVVHHFRPILQSHQPKLMGDRTVDVAGAKRIRHERLTRLKLESRILSGLSVSEVAAKMELEESLVRDYCDIFFDVRTSLAATSWIMQQITTDEMEGPDYLRRTLYRHAFQGGPDVCEHWLDHLDQFGQQQDLSTAAGRAAERLELCVLLEPMRSDPESMRALGHLHDQSSKSRRLPQTVGNTIASSVRQKLKLVLTDQVSSKEPASEKRSRSAA
;
A
#
# COMPACT_ATOMS: atom_id res chain seq x y z
N MET A 1 33.92 -12.50 3.18
CA MET A 1 34.41 -11.87 1.94
C MET A 1 33.58 -10.62 1.71
N SER A 2 34.13 -9.43 1.96
CA SER A 2 33.45 -8.16 1.68
C SER A 2 33.44 -7.95 0.17
N THR A 3 32.31 -8.22 -0.48
CA THR A 3 32.12 -7.84 -1.87
C THR A 3 32.03 -6.32 -1.91
N GLU A 4 32.91 -5.67 -2.66
CA GLU A 4 32.88 -4.24 -2.91
C GLU A 4 31.73 -3.91 -3.88
N ILE A 5 31.10 -2.74 -3.77
CA ILE A 5 30.07 -2.31 -4.74
C ILE A 5 30.81 -1.69 -5.92
N ASP A 6 30.57 -2.21 -7.12
CA ASP A 6 31.12 -1.66 -8.35
C ASP A 6 30.30 -0.42 -8.79
N PHE A 7 31.00 0.69 -9.04
CA PHE A 7 30.45 1.99 -9.42
C PHE A 7 30.86 2.32 -10.84
N ASN A 8 29.95 2.16 -11.80
CA ASN A 8 30.22 2.49 -13.20
C ASN A 8 29.61 3.85 -13.58
N ALA A 9 30.40 4.71 -14.23
CA ALA A 9 30.02 6.06 -14.62
C ALA A 9 29.96 6.18 -16.15
N MET A 10 28.77 6.38 -16.74
CA MET A 10 28.63 6.80 -18.13
C MET A 10 27.37 7.65 -18.41
N SER A 11 27.64 8.85 -18.94
CA SER A 11 26.98 9.70 -19.96
C SER A 11 25.47 10.04 -19.96
N ALA A 12 25.23 11.33 -20.29
CA ALA A 12 24.01 12.14 -20.26
C ALA A 12 23.66 12.67 -18.85
N GLU A 13 23.22 13.93 -18.76
CA GLU A 13 22.79 14.61 -17.52
C GLU A 13 21.53 13.93 -16.96
N VAL A 14 21.68 12.73 -16.43
CA VAL A 14 20.61 12.01 -15.73
C VAL A 14 20.49 12.64 -14.36
N THR A 15 19.44 13.46 -14.18
CA THR A 15 19.11 14.08 -12.90
C THR A 15 18.36 13.09 -12.00
N GLU A 16 18.39 13.32 -10.69
CA GLU A 16 17.59 12.55 -9.73
C GLU A 16 16.10 12.59 -10.08
N GLU A 17 15.60 13.75 -10.51
CA GLU A 17 14.20 13.93 -10.89
C GLU A 17 13.81 13.06 -12.10
N SER A 18 14.70 12.95 -13.09
CA SER A 18 14.47 12.08 -14.26
C SER A 18 14.44 10.59 -13.89
N ILE A 19 15.27 10.16 -12.93
CA ILE A 19 15.25 8.80 -12.38
C ILE A 19 13.98 8.59 -11.57
N ARG A 20 13.65 9.53 -10.69
CA ARG A 20 12.46 9.49 -9.85
C ARG A 20 11.20 9.31 -10.68
N TYR A 21 10.98 10.12 -11.71
CA TYR A 21 9.81 10.01 -12.59
C TYR A 21 9.72 8.62 -13.26
N ARG A 22 10.84 8.13 -13.80
CA ARG A 22 10.90 6.81 -14.46
C ARG A 22 10.64 5.67 -13.49
N GLU A 23 11.21 5.72 -12.30
CA GLU A 23 11.08 4.65 -11.31
C GLU A 23 9.70 4.70 -10.63
N LEU A 24 9.10 5.87 -10.40
CA LEU A 24 7.71 6.00 -9.93
C LEU A 24 6.71 5.31 -10.87
N GLN A 25 6.92 5.42 -12.19
CA GLN A 25 6.07 4.73 -13.17
C GLN A 25 6.25 3.22 -13.23
N ARG A 26 7.44 2.71 -12.85
CA ARG A 26 7.80 1.28 -12.98
C ARG A 26 7.62 0.50 -11.70
N SER A 27 7.92 1.14 -10.57
CA SER A 27 8.06 0.52 -9.26
C SER A 27 7.08 1.09 -8.23
N GLY A 28 6.33 2.15 -8.57
CA GLY A 28 5.39 2.76 -7.64
C GLY A 28 6.05 3.61 -6.56
N ALA A 29 5.33 3.84 -5.45
CA ALA A 29 5.74 4.79 -4.41
C ALA A 29 6.97 4.34 -3.59
N ASP A 30 7.27 3.05 -3.53
CA ASP A 30 8.41 2.50 -2.79
C ASP A 30 9.64 2.28 -3.68
N TRP A 31 9.71 2.97 -4.83
CA TRP A 31 10.75 2.77 -5.82
C TRP A 31 12.19 2.91 -5.27
N ARG A 32 12.41 3.82 -4.31
CA ARG A 32 13.73 4.01 -3.67
C ARG A 32 14.14 2.76 -2.90
N TRP A 33 13.21 2.17 -2.14
CA TRP A 33 13.42 0.89 -1.47
C TRP A 33 13.71 -0.23 -2.47
N GLN A 34 12.87 -0.40 -3.49
CA GLN A 34 13.06 -1.44 -4.51
C GLN A 34 14.41 -1.29 -5.23
N ARG A 35 14.83 -0.05 -5.52
CA ARG A 35 16.11 0.25 -6.14
C ARG A 35 17.29 -0.08 -5.23
N ALA A 36 17.21 0.31 -3.96
CA ALA A 36 18.23 -0.02 -2.96
C ALA A 36 18.39 -1.55 -2.82
N MET A 37 17.28 -2.30 -2.74
CA MET A 37 17.32 -3.76 -2.62
C MET A 37 17.94 -4.43 -3.86
N ARG A 38 17.66 -3.91 -5.06
CA ARG A 38 18.35 -4.36 -6.29
C ARG A 38 19.86 -4.17 -6.21
N ILE A 39 20.34 -3.03 -5.71
CA ILE A 39 21.77 -2.76 -5.54
C ILE A 39 22.39 -3.68 -4.49
N VAL A 40 21.73 -3.86 -3.34
CA VAL A 40 22.18 -4.76 -2.26
C VAL A 40 22.35 -6.18 -2.78
N GLY A 41 21.35 -6.69 -3.52
CA GLY A 41 21.37 -8.05 -4.07
C GLY A 41 22.35 -8.24 -5.23
N ALA A 42 22.43 -7.29 -6.17
CA ALA A 42 23.30 -7.40 -7.34
C ALA A 42 24.77 -7.01 -7.05
N GLY A 43 25.02 -6.25 -5.99
CA GLY A 43 26.34 -5.71 -5.63
C GLY A 43 26.91 -4.69 -6.62
N ARG A 44 26.08 -4.10 -7.47
CA ARG A 44 26.49 -3.15 -8.52
C ARG A 44 25.52 -1.99 -8.58
N ALA A 45 26.04 -0.79 -8.82
CA ALA A 45 25.22 0.40 -9.01
C ALA A 45 25.64 1.16 -10.26
N TYR A 46 24.63 1.51 -11.07
CA TYR A 46 24.78 2.41 -12.21
C TYR A 46 24.19 3.78 -11.86
N HIS A 47 24.83 4.85 -12.33
CA HIS A 47 24.40 6.24 -12.09
C HIS A 47 24.32 6.57 -10.60
N SER A 48 25.33 6.16 -9.83
CA SER A 48 25.30 6.19 -8.37
C SER A 48 24.92 7.54 -7.78
N HIS A 49 25.48 8.64 -8.29
CA HIS A 49 25.18 9.98 -7.80
C HIS A 49 23.75 10.45 -8.09
N ALA A 50 23.16 10.00 -9.21
CA ALA A 50 21.82 10.42 -9.61
C ALA A 50 20.70 9.71 -8.84
N LEU A 51 21.01 8.66 -8.07
CA LEU A 51 20.01 7.91 -7.29
C LEU A 51 19.52 8.64 -6.04
N GLY A 52 20.20 9.71 -5.62
CA GLY A 52 19.90 10.45 -4.41
C GLY A 52 20.41 9.78 -3.12
N SER A 53 20.57 10.58 -2.08
CA SER A 53 21.14 10.15 -0.79
C SER A 53 20.29 9.11 -0.07
N VAL A 54 18.95 9.18 -0.20
CA VAL A 54 18.02 8.27 0.48
C VAL A 54 18.25 6.82 0.07
N VAL A 55 18.45 6.55 -1.23
CA VAL A 55 18.75 5.20 -1.74
C VAL A 55 20.03 4.67 -1.11
N TRP A 56 21.06 5.50 -1.01
CA TRP A 56 22.35 5.10 -0.43
C TRP A 56 22.31 4.91 1.08
N ASN A 57 21.51 5.69 1.81
CA ASN A 57 21.25 5.44 3.23
C ASN A 57 20.61 4.05 3.42
N VAL A 58 19.66 3.67 2.56
CA VAL A 58 19.06 2.32 2.59
C VAL A 58 20.07 1.24 2.22
N VAL A 59 20.89 1.44 1.17
CA VAL A 59 21.96 0.48 0.81
C VAL A 59 22.93 0.30 1.98
N HIS A 60 23.40 1.39 2.58
CA HIS A 60 24.34 1.38 3.70
C HIS A 60 23.80 0.60 4.90
N HIS A 61 22.51 0.74 5.21
CA HIS A 61 21.85 0.00 6.30
C HIS A 61 21.99 -1.53 6.17
N PHE A 62 22.00 -2.05 4.93
CA PHE A 62 22.12 -3.49 4.69
C PHE A 62 23.51 -3.95 4.30
N ARG A 63 24.29 -3.07 3.66
CA ARG A 63 25.64 -3.35 3.18
C ARG A 63 26.51 -2.12 3.41
N PRO A 64 27.41 -2.14 4.40
CA PRO A 64 28.25 -0.99 4.72
C PRO A 64 29.03 -0.51 3.49
N ILE A 65 28.89 0.78 3.20
CA ILE A 65 29.62 1.46 2.14
C ILE A 65 30.98 1.91 2.71
N LEU A 66 32.04 1.75 1.92
CA LEU A 66 33.38 2.22 2.26
C LEU A 66 33.36 3.70 2.65
N GLN A 67 34.07 4.05 3.73
CA GLN A 67 34.12 5.41 4.27
C GLN A 67 34.53 6.45 3.23
N SER A 68 35.41 6.10 2.30
CA SER A 68 35.85 6.97 1.20
C SER A 68 34.71 7.44 0.27
N HIS A 69 33.63 6.67 0.16
CA HIS A 69 32.50 6.96 -0.71
C HIS A 69 31.31 7.58 0.03
N GLN A 70 31.26 7.50 1.37
CA GLN A 70 30.12 8.00 2.15
C GLN A 70 29.82 9.49 1.93
N PRO A 71 30.81 10.43 1.97
CA PRO A 71 30.52 11.85 1.79
C PRO A 71 29.91 12.18 0.43
N LYS A 72 30.21 11.38 -0.60
CA LYS A 72 29.71 11.60 -1.97
C LYS A 72 28.34 10.99 -2.23
N LEU A 73 27.93 10.00 -1.45
CA LEU A 73 26.73 9.18 -1.71
C LEU A 73 25.63 9.39 -0.68
N MET A 74 25.98 9.60 0.59
CA MET A 74 25.00 9.69 1.68
C MET A 74 24.45 11.11 1.88
N GLY A 75 25.10 12.13 1.29
CA GLY A 75 24.74 13.54 1.48
C GLY A 75 24.80 13.98 2.95
N ASP A 76 24.20 15.14 3.24
CA ASP A 76 24.28 15.76 4.57
C ASP A 76 23.20 15.26 5.55
N ARG A 77 22.13 14.63 5.03
CA ARG A 77 21.02 14.12 5.84
C ARG A 77 21.10 12.60 5.96
N THR A 78 21.20 12.12 7.19
CA THR A 78 21.02 10.70 7.53
C THR A 78 19.53 10.37 7.67
N VAL A 79 19.13 9.20 7.21
CA VAL A 79 17.74 8.71 7.23
C VAL A 79 17.63 7.54 8.22
N ASP A 80 16.63 7.54 9.10
CA ASP A 80 16.34 6.42 10.01
C ASP A 80 15.65 5.25 9.27
N VAL A 81 16.46 4.46 8.56
CA VAL A 81 15.99 3.29 7.82
C VAL A 81 15.39 2.23 8.76
N ALA A 82 15.91 2.09 9.98
CA ALA A 82 15.41 1.09 10.94
C ALA A 82 14.02 1.48 11.47
N GLY A 83 13.83 2.74 11.85
CA GLY A 83 12.54 3.31 12.22
C GLY A 83 11.52 3.17 11.10
N ALA A 84 11.85 3.62 9.89
CA ALA A 84 10.95 3.55 8.73
C ALA A 84 10.55 2.10 8.42
N LYS A 85 11.49 1.15 8.51
CA LYS A 85 11.19 -0.28 8.35
C LYS A 85 10.21 -0.78 9.40
N ARG A 86 10.32 -0.38 10.67
CA ARG A 86 9.35 -0.80 11.72
C ARG A 86 7.93 -0.42 11.34
N ILE A 87 7.72 0.83 10.91
CA ILE A 87 6.42 1.31 10.40
C ILE A 87 5.94 0.44 9.23
N ARG A 88 6.80 0.15 8.24
CA ARG A 88 6.41 -0.64 7.06
C ARG A 88 5.90 -2.05 7.40
N HIS A 89 6.44 -2.68 8.45
CA HIS A 89 6.07 -4.03 8.89
C HIS A 89 4.81 -4.04 9.77
N GLU A 90 4.51 -2.94 10.46
CA GLU A 90 3.31 -2.82 11.29
C GLU A 90 2.12 -2.36 10.44
N ARG A 91 1.31 -3.32 9.96
CA ARG A 91 0.25 -3.07 8.97
C ARG A 91 -0.70 -1.93 9.34
N LEU A 92 -1.21 -1.88 10.57
CA LEU A 92 -2.18 -0.85 10.98
C LEU A 92 -1.52 0.53 11.07
N THR A 93 -0.34 0.63 11.69
CA THR A 93 0.43 1.88 11.76
C THR A 93 0.76 2.40 10.35
N ARG A 94 1.21 1.52 9.46
CA ARG A 94 1.42 1.83 8.05
C ARG A 94 0.16 2.39 7.37
N LEU A 95 -0.97 1.70 7.50
CA LEU A 95 -2.23 2.13 6.88
C LEU A 95 -2.66 3.50 7.41
N LYS A 96 -2.58 3.72 8.73
CA LYS A 96 -2.89 5.00 9.38
C LYS A 96 -1.99 6.12 8.84
N LEU A 97 -0.68 5.89 8.72
CA LEU A 97 0.28 6.88 8.19
C LEU A 97 0.01 7.21 6.72
N GLU A 98 0.03 6.19 5.86
CA GLU A 98 -0.09 6.36 4.41
C GLU A 98 -1.45 6.99 4.04
N SER A 99 -2.54 6.63 4.72
CA SER A 99 -3.86 7.23 4.49
C SER A 99 -3.88 8.71 4.83
N ARG A 100 -3.27 9.12 5.95
CA ARG A 100 -3.17 10.54 6.32
C ARG A 100 -2.36 11.34 5.31
N ILE A 101 -1.24 10.80 4.84
CA ILE A 101 -0.45 11.43 3.77
C ILE A 101 -1.28 11.56 2.49
N LEU A 102 -2.01 10.53 2.09
CA LEU A 102 -2.90 10.56 0.92
C LEU A 102 -4.04 11.57 1.06
N SER A 103 -4.55 11.76 2.28
CA SER A 103 -5.61 12.74 2.55
C SER A 103 -5.17 14.20 2.40
N GLY A 104 -3.88 14.44 2.19
CA GLY A 104 -3.31 15.77 2.01
C GLY A 104 -2.78 16.41 3.29
N LEU A 105 -2.79 15.71 4.43
CA LEU A 105 -2.15 16.20 5.66
C LEU A 105 -0.64 16.36 5.46
N SER A 106 -0.09 17.42 6.04
CA SER A 106 1.35 17.65 6.05
C SER A 106 2.08 16.65 6.94
N VAL A 107 3.39 16.45 6.70
CA VAL A 107 4.22 15.54 7.51
C VAL A 107 4.15 15.88 9.00
N SER A 108 4.12 17.18 9.34
CA SER A 108 4.03 17.67 10.71
C SER A 108 2.69 17.31 11.37
N GLU A 109 1.57 17.46 10.64
CA GLU A 109 0.25 17.08 11.14
C GLU A 109 0.11 15.57 11.32
N VAL A 110 0.66 14.78 10.38
CA VAL A 110 0.68 13.31 10.50
C VAL A 110 1.51 12.87 11.70
N ALA A 111 2.68 13.47 11.89
CA ALA A 111 3.56 13.20 13.03
C ALA A 111 2.84 13.47 14.35
N ALA A 112 2.19 14.64 14.48
CA ALA A 112 1.41 15.00 15.66
C ALA A 112 0.26 14.03 15.94
N LYS A 113 -0.52 13.66 14.91
CA LYS A 113 -1.65 12.72 15.04
C LYS A 113 -1.23 11.29 15.37
N MET A 114 0.00 10.91 15.04
CA MET A 114 0.53 9.57 15.27
C MET A 114 1.47 9.48 16.47
N GLU A 115 1.72 10.61 17.15
CA GLU A 115 2.70 10.72 18.24
C GLU A 115 4.10 10.20 17.80
N LEU A 116 4.48 10.54 16.57
CA LEU A 116 5.78 10.18 15.97
C LEU A 116 6.66 11.41 15.79
N GLU A 117 7.97 11.18 15.72
CA GLU A 117 8.92 12.21 15.30
C GLU A 117 8.69 12.60 13.84
N GLU A 118 8.65 13.91 13.54
CA GLU A 118 8.42 14.41 12.17
C GLU A 118 9.50 13.92 11.18
N SER A 119 10.74 13.82 11.66
CA SER A 119 11.86 13.27 10.88
C SER A 119 11.60 11.83 10.46
N LEU A 120 11.05 11.00 11.33
CA LEU A 120 10.74 9.60 11.04
C LEU A 120 9.62 9.46 10.01
N VAL A 121 8.57 10.30 10.09
CA VAL A 121 7.50 10.31 9.08
C VAL A 121 8.06 10.73 7.72
N ARG A 122 8.94 11.74 7.69
CA ARG A 122 9.62 12.18 6.47
C ARG A 122 10.50 11.08 5.87
N ASP A 123 11.29 10.41 6.72
CA ASP A 123 12.14 9.29 6.33
C ASP A 123 11.31 8.13 5.77
N TYR A 124 10.17 7.81 6.40
CA TYR A 124 9.23 6.82 5.89
C TYR A 124 8.72 7.17 4.49
N CYS A 125 8.23 8.40 4.29
CA CYS A 125 7.76 8.86 2.99
C CYS A 125 8.86 8.79 1.93
N ASP A 126 10.06 9.25 2.26
CA ASP A 126 11.17 9.28 1.31
C ASP A 126 11.61 7.87 0.88
N ILE A 127 11.57 6.88 1.79
CA ILE A 127 11.97 5.49 1.52
C ILE A 127 10.86 4.68 0.83
N PHE A 128 9.64 4.72 1.37
CA PHE A 128 8.58 3.75 1.06
C PHE A 128 7.33 4.36 0.41
N PHE A 129 7.14 5.68 0.47
CA PHE A 129 5.87 6.29 0.09
C PHE A 129 6.05 7.65 -0.59
N ASP A 130 6.81 7.66 -1.69
CA ASP A 130 7.14 8.86 -2.46
C ASP A 130 5.95 9.31 -3.33
N VAL A 131 4.93 9.88 -2.68
CA VAL A 131 3.70 10.35 -3.35
C VAL A 131 3.48 11.86 -3.20
N ARG A 132 4.18 12.53 -2.27
CA ARG A 132 3.85 13.88 -1.80
C ARG A 132 3.80 14.93 -2.92
N THR A 133 4.77 14.95 -3.82
CA THR A 133 4.79 15.92 -4.94
C THR A 133 3.93 15.45 -6.13
N SER A 134 3.36 14.25 -6.04
CA SER A 134 2.48 13.65 -7.05
C SER A 134 1.02 13.56 -6.58
N LEU A 135 0.68 14.11 -5.40
CA LEU A 135 -0.71 14.10 -4.90
C LEU A 135 -1.69 14.82 -5.83
N ALA A 136 -1.23 15.84 -6.56
CA ALA A 136 -2.03 16.52 -7.59
C ALA A 136 -2.24 15.69 -8.87
N ALA A 137 -1.46 14.62 -9.07
CA ALA A 137 -1.59 13.73 -10.23
C ALA A 137 -2.67 12.67 -9.95
N THR A 138 -3.94 13.09 -9.88
CA THR A 138 -5.09 12.27 -9.49
C THR A 138 -5.15 10.93 -10.20
N SER A 139 -4.99 10.91 -11.53
CA SER A 139 -5.02 9.66 -12.30
C SER A 139 -3.91 8.70 -11.90
N TRP A 140 -2.71 9.21 -11.60
CA TRP A 140 -1.57 8.40 -11.17
C TRP A 140 -1.79 7.83 -9.77
N ILE A 141 -2.23 8.65 -8.81
CA ILE A 141 -2.53 8.17 -7.44
C ILE A 141 -3.61 7.09 -7.48
N MET A 142 -4.68 7.33 -8.24
CA MET A 142 -5.76 6.37 -8.38
C MET A 142 -5.24 5.04 -8.94
N GLN A 143 -4.48 5.07 -10.04
CA GLN A 143 -3.98 3.87 -10.71
C GLN A 143 -2.89 3.12 -9.93
N GLN A 144 -1.92 3.83 -9.39
CA GLN A 144 -0.69 3.24 -8.84
C GLN A 144 -0.72 3.03 -7.34
N ILE A 145 -1.56 3.77 -6.61
CA ILE A 145 -1.61 3.70 -5.14
C ILE A 145 -2.90 3.07 -4.65
N THR A 146 -4.05 3.47 -5.22
CA THR A 146 -5.36 2.99 -4.73
C THR A 146 -5.82 1.69 -5.38
N THR A 147 -5.33 1.36 -6.59
CA THR A 147 -5.75 0.17 -7.34
C THR A 147 -4.63 -0.82 -7.60
N ASP A 148 -3.44 -0.67 -7.02
CA ASP A 148 -2.28 -1.51 -7.32
C ASP A 148 -2.64 -3.01 -7.28
N GLU A 149 -2.75 -3.58 -8.47
CA GLU A 149 -3.16 -4.98 -8.70
C GLU A 149 -2.05 -5.94 -8.28
N MET A 150 -0.81 -5.46 -8.17
CA MET A 150 0.37 -6.27 -7.86
C MET A 150 0.48 -6.62 -6.37
N GLU A 151 -0.06 -5.81 -5.46
CA GLU A 151 0.00 -6.06 -4.01
C GLU A 151 -1.00 -7.12 -3.50
N GLY A 152 -1.75 -7.78 -4.38
CA GLY A 152 -2.76 -8.76 -4.01
C GLY A 152 -4.03 -8.14 -3.40
N PRO A 153 -4.97 -8.96 -2.90
CA PRO A 153 -6.31 -8.50 -2.50
C PRO A 153 -6.33 -7.88 -1.09
N ASP A 154 -5.60 -6.79 -0.85
CA ASP A 154 -5.79 -5.97 0.37
C ASP A 154 -6.90 -4.92 0.13
N TYR A 155 -8.15 -5.39 0.11
CA TYR A 155 -9.32 -4.55 -0.15
C TYR A 155 -9.48 -3.42 0.86
N LEU A 156 -9.13 -3.68 2.12
CA LEU A 156 -9.15 -2.66 3.18
C LEU A 156 -8.22 -1.50 2.83
N ARG A 157 -6.96 -1.80 2.47
CA ARG A 157 -5.99 -0.78 2.03
C ARG A 157 -6.53 0.02 0.85
N ARG A 158 -7.02 -0.65 -0.20
CA ARG A 158 -7.51 0.00 -1.43
C ARG A 158 -8.68 0.94 -1.14
N THR A 159 -9.70 0.46 -0.44
CA THR A 159 -10.88 1.26 -0.08
C THR A 159 -10.49 2.44 0.79
N LEU A 160 -9.69 2.20 1.85
CA LEU A 160 -9.23 3.25 2.76
C LEU A 160 -8.44 4.33 2.02
N TYR A 161 -7.46 3.95 1.19
CA TYR A 161 -6.61 4.89 0.46
C TYR A 161 -7.40 5.72 -0.53
N ARG A 162 -8.37 5.09 -1.22
CA ARG A 162 -9.26 5.80 -2.13
C ARG A 162 -10.10 6.84 -1.39
N HIS A 163 -10.73 6.46 -0.28
CA HIS A 163 -11.57 7.36 0.49
C HIS A 163 -10.77 8.48 1.16
N ALA A 164 -9.57 8.19 1.67
CA ALA A 164 -8.67 9.20 2.21
C ALA A 164 -8.26 10.21 1.13
N PHE A 165 -7.83 9.73 -0.04
CA PHE A 165 -7.39 10.60 -1.13
C PHE A 165 -8.52 11.46 -1.71
N GLN A 166 -9.71 10.87 -1.95
CA GLN A 166 -10.83 11.59 -2.56
C GLN A 166 -11.62 12.46 -1.57
N GLY A 167 -11.67 12.04 -0.30
CA GLY A 167 -12.48 12.69 0.73
C GLY A 167 -11.71 13.67 1.61
N GLY A 168 -10.37 13.67 1.54
CA GLY A 168 -9.53 14.55 2.34
C GLY A 168 -9.44 14.12 3.82
N PRO A 169 -8.88 14.99 4.68
CA PRO A 169 -8.50 14.63 6.05
C PRO A 169 -9.67 14.18 6.93
N ASP A 170 -10.82 14.85 6.86
CA ASP A 170 -11.98 14.53 7.70
C ASP A 170 -12.56 13.14 7.39
N VAL A 171 -12.63 12.80 6.10
CA VAL A 171 -13.06 11.45 5.68
C VAL A 171 -12.01 10.42 6.09
N CYS A 172 -10.72 10.73 5.98
CA CYS A 172 -9.66 9.84 6.42
C CYS A 172 -9.77 9.53 7.91
N GLU A 173 -9.87 10.54 8.78
CA GLU A 173 -9.98 10.32 10.23
C GLU A 173 -11.27 9.55 10.58
N HIS A 174 -12.39 9.86 9.93
CA HIS A 174 -13.63 9.09 10.13
C HIS A 174 -13.43 7.59 9.85
N TRP A 175 -12.70 7.23 8.79
CA TRP A 175 -12.37 5.83 8.50
C TRP A 175 -11.42 5.23 9.55
N LEU A 176 -10.40 5.98 9.97
CA LEU A 176 -9.41 5.50 10.93
C LEU A 176 -9.99 5.27 12.33
N ASP A 177 -10.97 6.07 12.75
CA ASP A 177 -11.70 5.92 14.03
C ASP A 177 -12.47 4.59 14.13
N HIS A 178 -12.84 4.01 12.97
CA HIS A 178 -13.60 2.77 12.90
C HIS A 178 -12.73 1.57 12.52
N LEU A 179 -11.45 1.76 12.17
CA LEU A 179 -10.58 0.72 11.63
C LEU A 179 -10.41 -0.46 12.61
N ASP A 180 -10.32 -0.16 13.90
CA ASP A 180 -10.11 -1.17 14.95
C ASP A 180 -11.39 -1.98 15.25
N GLN A 181 -12.54 -1.56 14.71
CA GLN A 181 -13.85 -2.22 14.88
C GLN A 181 -14.17 -3.20 13.74
N PHE A 182 -13.38 -3.22 12.67
CA PHE A 182 -13.67 -4.04 11.48
C PHE A 182 -13.62 -5.53 11.80
N GLY A 183 -14.62 -6.28 11.32
CA GLY A 183 -14.75 -7.72 11.58
C GLY A 183 -15.33 -8.06 12.97
N GLN A 184 -15.69 -7.05 13.77
CA GLN A 184 -16.43 -7.23 15.02
C GLN A 184 -17.94 -7.16 14.74
N GLN A 185 -18.75 -7.90 15.51
CA GLN A 185 -20.20 -7.81 15.40
C GLN A 185 -20.68 -6.45 15.92
N GLN A 186 -21.25 -5.65 15.02
CA GLN A 186 -21.74 -4.30 15.34
C GLN A 186 -23.17 -4.33 15.89
N ASP A 187 -23.46 -3.45 16.85
CA ASP A 187 -24.84 -3.21 17.29
C ASP A 187 -25.55 -2.24 16.33
N LEU A 188 -26.30 -2.82 15.38
CA LEU A 188 -27.05 -2.09 14.36
C LEU A 188 -28.25 -1.28 14.93
N SER A 189 -28.62 -1.47 16.19
CA SER A 189 -29.64 -0.63 16.83
C SER A 189 -29.10 0.79 17.11
N THR A 190 -27.79 0.93 17.26
CA THR A 190 -27.11 2.21 17.49
C THR A 190 -26.73 2.92 16.20
N ALA A 191 -26.61 4.26 16.25
CA ALA A 191 -26.12 5.03 15.10
C ALA A 191 -24.64 4.71 14.79
N ALA A 192 -23.83 4.51 15.81
CA ALA A 192 -22.41 4.18 15.69
C ALA A 192 -22.21 2.80 15.03
N GLY A 193 -22.90 1.76 15.50
CA GLY A 193 -22.80 0.43 14.90
C GLY A 193 -23.29 0.40 13.44
N ARG A 194 -24.32 1.18 13.09
CA ARG A 194 -24.72 1.35 11.68
C ARG A 194 -23.67 2.09 10.83
N ALA A 195 -22.91 3.02 11.41
CA ALA A 195 -21.85 3.72 10.69
C ALA A 195 -20.66 2.79 10.43
N ALA A 196 -20.21 2.06 11.46
CA ALA A 196 -19.16 1.04 11.34
C ALA A 196 -19.50 -0.02 10.29
N GLU A 197 -20.72 -0.57 10.34
CA GLU A 197 -21.19 -1.58 9.37
C GLU A 197 -21.18 -1.04 7.93
N ARG A 198 -21.55 0.23 7.71
CA ARG A 198 -21.49 0.83 6.36
C ARG A 198 -20.07 0.89 5.81
N LEU A 199 -19.10 1.25 6.65
CA LEU A 199 -17.69 1.30 6.25
C LEU A 199 -17.15 -0.10 5.94
N GLU A 200 -17.51 -1.09 6.76
CA GLU A 200 -17.14 -2.49 6.52
C GLU A 200 -17.75 -3.01 5.21
N LEU A 201 -19.03 -2.72 4.96
CA LEU A 201 -19.68 -3.03 3.67
C LEU A 201 -18.98 -2.37 2.48
N CYS A 202 -18.47 -1.14 2.62
CA CYS A 202 -17.70 -0.50 1.56
C CYS A 202 -16.43 -1.29 1.20
N VAL A 203 -15.74 -1.87 2.20
CA VAL A 203 -14.58 -2.74 1.97
C VAL A 203 -14.99 -4.07 1.34
N LEU A 204 -16.08 -4.68 1.83
CA LEU A 204 -16.57 -5.96 1.30
C LEU A 204 -17.07 -5.87 -0.15
N LEU A 205 -17.55 -4.70 -0.57
CA LEU A 205 -18.01 -4.42 -1.93
C LEU A 205 -16.89 -3.98 -2.88
N GLU A 206 -15.68 -3.73 -2.37
CA GLU A 206 -14.51 -3.34 -3.16
C GLU A 206 -14.16 -4.29 -4.32
N PRO A 207 -14.16 -5.63 -4.12
CA PRO A 207 -13.89 -6.56 -5.22
C PRO A 207 -14.95 -6.46 -6.32
N MET A 208 -16.20 -6.20 -5.93
CA MET A 208 -17.32 -6.09 -6.87
C MET A 208 -17.25 -4.82 -7.72
N ARG A 209 -16.63 -3.75 -7.23
CA ARG A 209 -16.37 -2.53 -8.02
C ARG A 209 -15.33 -2.72 -9.12
N SER A 210 -14.42 -3.67 -8.92
CA SER A 210 -13.37 -3.99 -9.89
C SER A 210 -13.88 -4.93 -11.00
N ASP A 211 -15.07 -5.52 -10.83
CA ASP A 211 -15.71 -6.40 -11.81
C ASP A 211 -17.02 -5.75 -12.37
N PRO A 212 -17.03 -5.33 -13.65
CA PRO A 212 -18.20 -4.74 -14.30
C PRO A 212 -19.44 -5.64 -14.31
N GLU A 213 -19.28 -6.96 -14.26
CA GLU A 213 -20.40 -7.90 -14.22
C GLU A 213 -21.03 -7.97 -12.83
N SER A 214 -20.20 -7.99 -11.78
CA SER A 214 -20.65 -7.89 -10.39
C SER A 214 -21.41 -6.60 -10.09
N MET A 215 -21.00 -5.45 -10.66
CA MET A 215 -21.74 -4.19 -10.54
C MET A 215 -23.12 -4.24 -11.21
N ARG A 216 -23.22 -4.84 -12.40
CA ARG A 216 -24.51 -5.03 -13.09
C ARG A 216 -25.44 -5.95 -12.29
N ALA A 217 -24.89 -7.02 -11.74
CA ALA A 217 -25.65 -7.95 -10.90
C ALA A 217 -26.19 -7.27 -9.63
N LEU A 218 -25.40 -6.42 -8.98
CA LEU A 218 -25.87 -5.62 -7.83
C LEU A 218 -26.95 -4.61 -8.22
N GLY A 219 -26.80 -3.94 -9.37
CA GLY A 219 -27.82 -3.05 -9.93
C GLY A 219 -29.16 -3.75 -10.16
N HIS A 220 -29.13 -4.96 -10.75
CA HIS A 220 -30.32 -5.77 -10.94
C HIS A 220 -30.99 -6.20 -9.62
N LEU A 221 -30.19 -6.55 -8.60
CA LEU A 221 -30.72 -6.88 -7.27
C LEU A 221 -31.34 -5.67 -6.56
N HIS A 222 -30.72 -4.48 -6.68
CA HIS A 222 -31.28 -3.23 -6.16
C HIS A 222 -32.59 -2.86 -6.88
N ASP A 223 -32.66 -3.02 -8.20
CA ASP A 223 -33.88 -2.79 -8.97
C ASP A 223 -35.01 -3.77 -8.63
N GLN A 224 -34.67 -5.03 -8.34
CA GLN A 224 -35.62 -6.02 -7.86
C GLN A 224 -36.10 -5.73 -6.43
N SER A 225 -35.18 -5.25 -5.57
CA SER A 225 -35.49 -4.84 -4.19
C SER A 225 -36.39 -3.61 -4.12
N SER A 226 -36.10 -2.58 -4.92
CA SER A 226 -36.84 -1.31 -4.93
C SER A 226 -38.24 -1.45 -5.56
N LYS A 227 -38.44 -2.43 -6.44
CA LYS A 227 -39.77 -2.81 -6.96
C LYS A 227 -40.58 -3.64 -5.95
N SER A 228 -39.96 -4.19 -4.91
CA SER A 228 -40.64 -4.97 -3.87
C SER A 228 -41.04 -4.07 -2.69
N ARG A 229 -42.27 -3.54 -2.72
CA ARG A 229 -42.77 -2.47 -1.82
C ARG A 229 -42.85 -2.83 -0.32
N ARG A 230 -42.49 -4.04 0.08
CA ARG A 230 -42.19 -4.47 1.45
C ARG A 230 -41.24 -5.64 1.32
N LEU A 231 -39.98 -5.49 1.73
CA LEU A 231 -39.09 -6.64 1.80
C LEU A 231 -39.45 -7.41 3.09
N PRO A 232 -39.95 -8.65 3.01
CA PRO A 232 -40.01 -9.50 4.18
C PRO A 232 -38.58 -9.76 4.67
N GLN A 233 -38.38 -9.93 5.98
CA GLN A 233 -37.08 -10.17 6.64
C GLN A 233 -36.23 -11.26 5.95
N THR A 234 -36.89 -12.18 5.23
CA THR A 234 -36.26 -13.20 4.39
C THR A 234 -35.36 -12.64 3.28
N VAL A 235 -35.66 -11.50 2.65
CA VAL A 235 -34.85 -10.98 1.53
C VAL A 235 -33.58 -10.28 2.01
N GLY A 236 -33.62 -9.62 3.17
CA GLY A 236 -32.39 -9.15 3.83
C GLY A 236 -31.46 -10.31 4.16
N ASN A 237 -32.03 -11.44 4.61
CA ASN A 237 -31.28 -12.68 4.83
C ASN A 237 -30.77 -13.30 3.52
N THR A 238 -31.49 -13.16 2.39
CA THR A 238 -31.04 -13.65 1.08
C THR A 238 -29.93 -12.79 0.48
N ILE A 239 -29.99 -11.46 0.64
CA ILE A 239 -28.90 -10.57 0.20
C ILE A 239 -27.68 -10.80 1.09
N ALA A 240 -27.86 -10.84 2.41
CA ALA A 240 -26.78 -11.12 3.33
C ALA A 240 -26.22 -12.55 3.16
N SER A 241 -27.02 -13.55 2.78
CA SER A 241 -26.54 -14.89 2.46
C SER A 241 -25.85 -14.93 1.11
N SER A 242 -26.33 -14.21 0.10
CA SER A 242 -25.71 -14.16 -1.22
C SER A 242 -24.40 -13.38 -1.22
N VAL A 243 -24.32 -12.28 -0.47
CA VAL A 243 -23.08 -11.54 -0.21
C VAL A 243 -22.13 -12.41 0.60
N ARG A 244 -22.58 -13.07 1.69
CA ARG A 244 -21.76 -14.02 2.45
C ARG A 244 -21.31 -15.23 1.63
N GLN A 245 -22.13 -15.73 0.71
CA GLN A 245 -21.80 -16.88 -0.14
C GLN A 245 -20.80 -16.48 -1.23
N LYS A 246 -20.95 -15.29 -1.84
CA LYS A 246 -19.95 -14.75 -2.76
C LYS A 246 -18.64 -14.43 -2.05
N LEU A 247 -18.69 -13.84 -0.86
CA LEU A 247 -17.52 -13.66 0.01
C LEU A 247 -16.86 -15.00 0.36
N LYS A 248 -17.65 -16.01 0.73
CA LYS A 248 -17.16 -17.35 1.06
C LYS A 248 -16.45 -17.97 -0.15
N LEU A 249 -17.03 -17.90 -1.35
CA LEU A 249 -16.42 -18.41 -2.58
C LEU A 249 -15.08 -17.73 -2.89
N VAL A 250 -15.02 -16.40 -2.82
CA VAL A 250 -13.79 -15.62 -3.01
C VAL A 250 -12.73 -15.97 -1.96
N LEU A 251 -13.14 -16.22 -0.71
CA LEU A 251 -12.23 -16.62 0.36
C LEU A 251 -11.77 -18.10 0.25
N THR A 252 -12.59 -19.03 -0.24
CA THR A 252 -12.18 -20.43 -0.46
C THR A 252 -11.28 -20.63 -1.68
N ASP A 253 -11.46 -19.85 -2.75
CA ASP A 253 -10.53 -19.89 -3.91
C ASP A 253 -9.11 -19.40 -3.54
N GLN A 254 -9.00 -18.57 -2.49
CA GLN A 254 -7.70 -18.16 -1.93
C GLN A 254 -7.03 -19.23 -1.04
N VAL A 255 -7.77 -20.22 -0.54
CA VAL A 255 -7.20 -21.36 0.20
C VAL A 255 -6.70 -22.43 -0.78
N SER A 256 -7.37 -22.61 -1.92
CA SER A 256 -6.98 -23.58 -2.96
C SER A 256 -5.71 -23.18 -3.74
N SER A 257 -5.34 -21.90 -3.73
CA SER A 257 -4.15 -21.37 -4.43
C SER A 257 -2.86 -21.37 -3.58
N LYS A 258 -2.89 -21.96 -2.38
CA LYS A 258 -1.70 -22.24 -1.54
C LYS A 258 -1.44 -23.75 -1.42
N GLU A 259 -1.04 -24.37 -2.52
CA GLU A 259 -0.12 -25.52 -2.48
C GLU A 259 1.07 -25.21 -3.41
N PRO A 260 2.25 -24.87 -2.87
CA PRO A 260 3.47 -24.99 -3.66
C PRO A 260 3.86 -26.46 -3.76
N ALA A 261 4.09 -26.89 -5.00
CA ALA A 261 4.64 -28.19 -5.33
C ALA A 261 5.97 -28.45 -4.59
N SER A 262 5.97 -29.43 -3.69
CA SER A 262 7.08 -30.39 -3.53
C SER A 262 6.47 -31.76 -3.81
N GLU A 263 7.01 -32.66 -4.62
CA GLU A 263 8.40 -33.02 -4.74
C GLU A 263 8.47 -34.02 -5.89
N LYS A 264 9.16 -33.70 -7.00
CA LYS A 264 9.66 -34.74 -7.91
C LYS A 264 11.02 -34.34 -8.46
N ARG A 265 11.89 -35.36 -8.45
CA ARG A 265 13.11 -35.58 -9.26
C ARG A 265 14.40 -34.98 -8.70
N SER A 266 15.52 -35.69 -8.52
CA SER A 266 16.03 -36.98 -9.07
C SER A 266 17.22 -37.45 -8.19
N ARG A 267 17.84 -38.64 -8.23
CA ARG A 267 18.42 -39.43 -9.35
C ARG A 267 18.83 -40.84 -8.89
N SER A 268 18.90 -41.75 -9.86
CA SER A 268 19.64 -43.03 -9.85
C SER A 268 21.08 -42.92 -9.34
N ALA A 269 21.52 -43.98 -8.66
CA ALA A 269 22.88 -44.52 -8.73
C ALA A 269 22.81 -46.06 -8.58
N ALA A 270 22.86 -46.75 -9.71
CA ALA A 270 23.43 -48.09 -9.94
C ALA A 270 23.49 -48.29 -11.46
#